data_AF-A0A4Q3T5T2-F1
#
_entry.id   AF-A0A4Q3T5T2-F1
#
_cell.length_a   1.000
_cell.length_b   1.000
_cell.length_c   1.000
_cell.angle_alpha   90.00
_cell.angle_beta   90.00
_cell.angle_gamma   90.00
#
_symmetry.space_group_name_H-M   'P 1'
#
loop_
_entity.id
_entity.type
_entity.pdbx_description
1 polymer ?
#
loop_
_entity_poly.entity_id
_entity_poly.type
_entity_poly.pdbx_seq_one_letter_code
_entity_poly.pdbx_strand_id
1 'polypeptide(L)'
;MAMPIAGSPFSLERFRVLTYNVHRCLGTDRRYSPDRIAEVIGACAADVVALQELDAGRKRSGGSHQAEQIASTLGMASLHYHAPVEREGERYGHALMTRAPSRLIREGLLPGRSAWRQL
;
A
#
# COMPACT_ATOMS: atom_id res chain seq x y z
N MET A 1 -20.48 20.24 16.27
CA MET A 1 -19.19 19.75 15.72
C MET A 1 -18.58 18.87 16.80
N ALA A 2 -18.43 17.58 16.53
CA ALA A 2 -17.90 16.64 17.52
C ALA A 2 -16.40 16.92 17.69
N MET A 3 -15.97 17.20 18.92
CA MET A 3 -14.55 17.44 19.20
C MET A 3 -13.74 16.16 18.92
N PRO A 4 -12.53 16.27 18.33
CA PRO A 4 -11.67 15.11 18.15
C PRO A 4 -11.33 14.50 19.52
N ILE A 5 -11.35 13.16 19.60
CA ILE A 5 -10.82 12.45 20.77
C ILE A 5 -9.35 12.84 20.90
N ALA A 6 -8.95 13.39 22.06
CA ALA A 6 -7.58 13.80 22.29
C ALA A 6 -6.61 12.65 21.97
N GLY A 7 -5.72 12.86 21.00
CA GLY A 7 -4.72 11.88 20.56
C GLY A 7 -5.12 10.99 19.37
N SER A 8 -6.34 11.08 18.85
CA SER A 8 -6.70 10.39 17.60
C SER A 8 -6.05 11.09 16.40
N PRO A 9 -5.26 10.39 15.56
CA PRO A 9 -4.78 10.94 14.29
C PRO A 9 -5.88 11.09 13.24
N PHE A 10 -7.10 10.60 13.54
CA PHE A 10 -8.25 10.66 12.64
C PHE A 10 -9.33 11.61 13.16
N SER A 11 -9.99 12.28 12.23
CA SER A 11 -11.18 13.07 12.54
C SER A 11 -12.36 12.14 12.84
N LEU A 12 -13.18 12.50 13.83
CA LEU A 12 -14.42 11.78 14.13
C LEU A 12 -15.53 12.05 13.10
N GLU A 13 -15.42 13.13 12.33
CA GLU A 13 -16.46 13.54 11.38
C GLU A 13 -16.26 12.92 9.98
N ARG A 14 -15.04 12.48 9.65
CA ARG A 14 -14.72 11.94 8.33
C ARG A 14 -13.52 10.98 8.39
N PHE A 15 -13.69 9.83 7.76
CA PHE A 15 -12.64 8.83 7.56
C PHE A 15 -12.52 8.52 6.07
N ARG A 16 -11.33 8.70 5.50
CA ARG A 16 -11.06 8.56 4.07
C ARG A 16 -10.19 7.34 3.80
N VAL A 17 -10.74 6.43 3.01
CA VAL A 17 -10.01 5.26 2.51
C VAL A 17 -9.77 5.44 1.03
N LEU A 18 -8.52 5.23 0.61
CA LEU A 18 -8.12 5.22 -0.79
C LEU A 18 -7.64 3.82 -1.16
N THR A 19 -8.06 3.35 -2.33
CA THR A 19 -7.44 2.18 -2.97
C THR A 19 -6.92 2.55 -4.34
N TYR A 20 -5.74 2.07 -4.70
CA TYR A 20 -5.13 2.37 -5.98
C TYR A 20 -4.23 1.23 -6.46
N ASN A 21 -4.54 0.70 -7.63
CA ASN A 21 -3.62 -0.16 -8.37
C ASN A 21 -2.60 0.73 -9.07
N VAL A 22 -1.37 0.73 -8.56
CA VAL A 22 -0.35 1.70 -8.97
C VAL A 22 0.41 1.28 -10.22
N HIS A 23 0.04 0.14 -10.81
CA HIS A 23 0.71 -0.45 -11.96
C HIS A 23 2.23 -0.43 -11.82
N ARG A 24 2.73 -0.81 -10.64
CA ARG A 24 4.16 -0.91 -10.33
C ARG A 24 4.86 0.43 -10.36
N CYS A 25 4.12 1.50 -10.14
CA CYS A 25 4.58 2.87 -10.27
C CYS A 25 5.10 3.20 -11.69
N LEU A 26 4.71 2.42 -12.71
CA LEU A 26 5.12 2.63 -14.11
C LEU A 26 4.19 3.66 -14.76
N GLY A 27 4.73 4.82 -15.14
CA GLY A 27 3.99 5.84 -15.85
C GLY A 27 3.87 5.60 -17.35
N THR A 28 3.07 6.43 -18.01
CA THR A 28 2.96 6.51 -19.49
C THR A 28 4.27 6.95 -20.14
N ASP A 29 5.14 7.61 -19.38
CA ASP A 29 6.53 7.94 -19.73
C ASP A 29 7.49 6.73 -19.65
N ARG A 30 6.96 5.55 -19.33
CA ARG A 30 7.69 4.29 -19.15
C ARG A 30 8.74 4.33 -18.04
N ARG A 31 8.60 5.25 -17.08
CA ARG A 31 9.47 5.35 -15.92
C ARG A 31 8.76 4.85 -14.67
N TYR A 32 9.52 4.14 -13.84
CA TYR A 32 9.11 3.75 -12.50
C TYR A 32 9.32 4.94 -11.54
N SER A 33 8.24 5.45 -10.94
CA SER A 33 8.30 6.58 -10.01
C SER A 33 7.33 6.39 -8.85
N PRO A 34 7.78 5.84 -7.72
CA PRO A 34 6.99 5.78 -6.49
C PRO A 34 6.61 7.18 -5.96
N ASP A 35 7.45 8.19 -6.15
CA ASP A 35 7.16 9.57 -5.74
C ASP A 35 5.93 10.15 -6.45
N ARG A 36 5.78 9.90 -7.76
CA ARG A 36 4.56 10.28 -8.50
C ARG A 36 3.30 9.70 -7.89
N ILE A 37 3.37 8.46 -7.43
CA ILE A 37 2.24 7.79 -6.77
C ILE A 37 1.98 8.43 -5.40
N ALA A 38 3.03 8.74 -4.64
CA ALA A 38 2.92 9.45 -3.37
C ALA A 38 2.28 10.85 -3.54
N GLU A 39 2.65 11.60 -4.58
CA GLU A 39 2.03 12.91 -4.88
C GLU A 39 0.52 12.79 -5.11
N VAL A 40 0.08 11.82 -5.91
CA VAL A 40 -1.36 11.56 -6.17
C VAL A 40 -2.10 11.21 -4.88
N ILE A 41 -1.53 10.30 -4.08
CA ILE A 41 -2.14 9.87 -2.81
C ILE A 41 -2.20 11.04 -1.81
N GLY A 42 -1.13 11.83 -1.73
CA GLY A 42 -1.02 12.99 -0.84
C GLY A 42 -2.12 14.03 -1.09
N ALA A 43 -2.46 14.27 -2.35
CA ALA A 43 -3.54 15.18 -2.73
C ALA A 43 -4.93 14.70 -2.28
N CYS A 44 -5.12 13.40 -2.04
CA CYS A 44 -6.40 12.85 -1.58
C CYS A 44 -6.63 12.99 -0.06
N ALA A 45 -5.58 13.27 0.72
CA ALA A 45 -5.61 13.33 2.19
C ALA A 45 -6.29 12.09 2.82
N ALA A 46 -5.88 10.89 2.39
CA ALA A 46 -6.42 9.63 2.90
C ALA A 46 -5.87 9.26 4.28
N ASP A 47 -6.72 8.65 5.12
CA ASP A 47 -6.39 8.13 6.45
C ASP A 47 -5.82 6.71 6.37
N VAL A 48 -6.33 5.93 5.41
CA VAL A 48 -5.87 4.59 5.06
C VAL A 48 -5.73 4.48 3.54
N VAL A 49 -4.64 3.89 3.10
CA VAL A 49 -4.32 3.69 1.69
C VAL A 49 -4.02 2.22 1.45
N ALA A 50 -4.75 1.61 0.50
CA ALA A 50 -4.55 0.25 0.04
C ALA A 50 -3.99 0.28 -1.40
N LEU A 51 -2.77 -0.19 -1.59
CA LEU A 51 -2.11 -0.21 -2.89
C LEU A 51 -1.99 -1.63 -3.43
N GLN A 52 -2.12 -1.77 -4.75
CA GLN A 52 -1.92 -3.03 -5.46
C GLN A 52 -0.88 -2.89 -6.56
N GLU A 53 -0.28 -4.02 -6.95
CA GLU A 53 0.77 -4.11 -7.96
C GLU A 53 2.06 -3.37 -7.58
N LEU A 54 2.55 -3.58 -6.37
CA LEU A 54 3.80 -3.01 -5.92
C LEU A 54 4.96 -3.98 -6.11
N ASP A 55 6.10 -3.48 -6.56
CA ASP A 55 7.35 -4.22 -6.58
C ASP A 55 8.15 -4.03 -5.28
N ALA A 56 8.81 -5.10 -4.85
CA ALA A 56 9.86 -5.07 -3.83
C ALA A 56 11.04 -5.95 -4.26
N GLY A 57 12.21 -5.34 -4.45
CA GLY A 57 13.44 -6.05 -4.82
C GLY A 57 13.51 -6.53 -6.28
N ARG A 58 12.57 -6.13 -7.16
CA ARG A 58 12.52 -6.57 -8.56
C ARG A 58 13.54 -5.82 -9.43
N LYS A 59 14.28 -6.53 -10.29
CA LYS A 59 15.29 -5.94 -11.19
C LYS A 59 14.71 -4.84 -12.09
N ARG A 60 13.50 -5.06 -12.61
CA ARG A 60 12.84 -4.10 -13.51
C ARG A 60 12.48 -2.78 -12.84
N SER A 61 12.35 -2.74 -11.52
CA SER A 61 12.15 -1.52 -10.72
C SER A 61 13.45 -1.04 -10.05
N GLY A 62 14.62 -1.53 -10.50
CA GLY A 62 15.91 -1.18 -9.92
C GLY A 62 16.12 -1.70 -8.49
N GLY A 63 15.38 -2.73 -8.08
CA GLY A 63 15.46 -3.29 -6.72
C GLY A 63 14.64 -2.51 -5.67
N SER A 64 13.91 -1.48 -6.07
CA SER A 64 13.11 -0.63 -5.17
C SER A 64 12.07 -1.42 -4.37
N HIS A 65 11.93 -1.11 -3.07
CA HIS A 65 10.75 -1.45 -2.27
C HIS A 65 9.72 -0.32 -2.35
N GLN A 66 8.86 -0.37 -3.36
CA GLN A 66 7.99 0.76 -3.72
C GLN A 66 7.05 1.17 -2.59
N ALA A 67 6.51 0.20 -1.84
CA ALA A 67 5.61 0.46 -0.72
C ALA A 67 6.28 1.27 0.40
N GLU A 68 7.55 0.98 0.70
CA GLU A 68 8.32 1.67 1.76
C GLU A 68 8.63 3.10 1.34
N GLN A 69 9.02 3.30 0.08
CA GLN A 69 9.25 4.64 -0.46
C GLN A 69 7.98 5.50 -0.41
N ILE A 70 6.85 4.96 -0.89
CA ILE A 70 5.57 5.70 -0.85
C ILE A 70 5.16 6.02 0.59
N ALA A 71 5.25 5.05 1.51
CA ALA A 71 4.91 5.27 2.91
C ALA A 71 5.82 6.31 3.59
N SER A 72 7.12 6.29 3.27
CA SER A 72 8.10 7.26 3.76
C SER A 72 7.80 8.67 3.25
N THR A 73 7.58 8.83 1.94
CA THR A 73 7.25 10.12 1.32
C THR A 73 5.95 10.70 1.87
N LEU A 74 4.96 9.85 2.16
CA LEU A 74 3.67 10.27 2.74
C LEU A 74 3.70 10.47 4.26
N GLY A 75 4.79 10.11 4.95
CA GLY A 75 4.86 10.15 6.40
C GLY A 75 3.86 9.22 7.09
N MET A 76 3.60 8.04 6.52
CA MET A 76 2.67 7.07 7.09
C MET A 76 3.25 6.43 8.36
N ALA A 77 2.44 6.34 9.41
CA ALA A 77 2.86 5.80 10.70
C ALA A 77 2.92 4.27 10.72
N SER A 78 2.21 3.59 9.83
CA SER A 78 2.28 2.15 9.68
C SER A 78 2.15 1.72 8.22
N LEU A 79 2.90 0.68 7.88
CA LEU A 79 2.91 0.02 6.58
C LEU A 79 2.87 -1.50 6.80
N HIS A 80 1.92 -2.16 6.14
CA HIS A 80 1.82 -3.61 6.07
C HIS A 80 1.91 -4.03 4.61
N TYR A 81 2.98 -4.72 4.22
CA TYR A 81 3.18 -5.20 2.85
C TYR A 81 3.06 -6.72 2.79
N HIS A 82 2.19 -7.20 1.89
CA HIS A 82 1.99 -8.63 1.65
C HIS A 82 2.25 -8.95 0.18
N ALA A 83 3.07 -9.96 -0.08
CA ALA A 83 3.44 -10.37 -1.44
C ALA A 83 2.92 -11.78 -1.74
N PRO A 84 1.82 -11.92 -2.50
CA PRO A 84 1.34 -13.21 -2.98
C PRO A 84 2.30 -13.87 -3.98
N VAL A 85 3.15 -13.07 -4.62
CA VAL A 85 4.10 -13.54 -5.64
C VAL A 85 5.52 -13.24 -5.19
N GLU A 86 6.26 -14.29 -4.86
CA GLU A 86 7.68 -14.24 -4.51
C GLU A 86 8.46 -15.23 -5.39
N ARG A 87 9.52 -14.76 -6.03
CA ARG A 87 10.44 -15.58 -6.84
C ARG A 87 11.84 -15.02 -6.74
N GLU A 88 12.81 -15.85 -6.34
CA GLU A 88 14.23 -15.48 -6.32
C GLU A 88 14.51 -14.16 -5.56
N GLY A 89 13.83 -13.95 -4.43
CA GLY A 89 13.95 -12.73 -3.62
C GLY A 89 13.18 -11.52 -4.17
N GLU A 90 12.62 -11.62 -5.37
CA GLU A 90 11.78 -10.58 -5.95
C GLU A 90 10.31 -10.76 -5.52
N ARG A 91 9.73 -9.72 -4.93
CA ARG A 91 8.37 -9.74 -4.35
C ARG A 91 7.45 -8.82 -5.12
N TYR A 92 6.19 -9.23 -5.25
CA TYR A 92 5.14 -8.45 -5.91
C TYR A 92 3.83 -8.61 -5.16
N GLY A 93 3.16 -7.50 -4.84
CA GLY A 93 2.02 -7.57 -3.95
C GLY A 93 1.26 -6.29 -3.66
N HIS A 94 0.73 -6.27 -2.45
CA HIS A 94 -0.21 -5.27 -1.95
C HIS A 94 0.37 -4.61 -0.70
N ALA A 95 -0.01 -3.36 -0.48
CA ALA A 95 0.32 -2.65 0.76
C ALA A 95 -0.94 -2.05 1.36
N LEU A 96 -1.00 -2.05 2.69
CA LEU A 96 -1.93 -1.25 3.47
C LEU A 96 -1.12 -0.32 4.36
N MET A 97 -1.35 0.98 4.25
CA MET A 97 -0.66 1.98 5.06
C MET A 97 -1.64 2.99 5.66
N THR A 98 -1.27 3.54 6.80
CA THR A 98 -2.13 4.43 7.56
C THR A 98 -1.34 5.44 8.39
N ARG A 99 -1.98 6.58 8.69
CA ARG A 99 -1.42 7.66 9.52
C ARG A 99 -1.44 7.35 11.02
N ALA A 100 -2.11 6.29 11.45
CA ALA A 100 -2.14 5.83 12.84
C ALA A 100 -1.25 4.61 13.07
N PRO A 101 -0.77 4.38 14.31
CA PRO A 101 -0.23 3.08 14.70
C PRO A 101 -1.25 1.97 14.42
N SER A 102 -0.80 0.90 13.78
CA SER A 102 -1.63 -0.28 13.52
C SER A 102 -0.80 -1.55 13.59
N ARG A 103 -1.47 -2.69 13.78
CA ARG A 103 -0.83 -4.01 13.80
C ARG A 103 -1.52 -4.93 12.81
N LEU A 104 -0.74 -5.81 12.20
CA LEU A 104 -1.26 -6.87 11.36
C LEU A 104 -2.03 -7.88 12.22
N ILE A 105 -3.32 -8.08 11.94
CA ILE A 105 -4.15 -9.10 12.60
C ILE A 105 -4.15 -10.40 11.80
N ARG A 106 -4.27 -10.27 10.47
CA ARG A 106 -4.29 -11.40 9.54
C ARG A 106 -3.84 -10.94 8.17
N GLU A 107 -3.06 -11.79 7.52
CA GLU A 107 -2.84 -11.78 6.08
C GLU A 107 -2.99 -13.20 5.56
N GLY A 108 -3.16 -13.34 4.26
CA GLY A 108 -3.28 -14.63 3.63
C GLY A 108 -3.69 -14.52 2.18
N LEU A 109 -3.51 -15.61 1.46
CA LEU A 109 -3.98 -15.73 0.09
C LEU A 109 -5.51 -15.85 0.08
N LEU A 110 -6.15 -15.16 -0.85
CA LEU A 110 -7.54 -15.45 -1.17
C LEU A 110 -7.65 -16.86 -1.78
N PRO A 111 -8.80 -17.54 -1.65
CA PRO A 111 -9.02 -18.84 -2.28
C PRO A 111 -8.77 -18.78 -3.79
N GLY A 112 -7.66 -19.38 -4.25
CA GLY A 112 -7.29 -19.47 -5.66
C GLY A 112 -7.83 -20.74 -6.33
N ARG A 113 -7.65 -20.90 -7.66
CA ARG A 113 -8.06 -22.10 -8.43
C ARG A 113 -7.56 -23.45 -7.87
N SER A 114 -6.51 -23.46 -7.03
CA SER A 114 -6.05 -24.65 -6.29
C SER A 114 -6.92 -25.00 -5.07
N ALA A 115 -7.63 -24.03 -4.48
CA ALA A 115 -8.54 -24.23 -3.35
C ALA A 115 -9.94 -24.73 -3.77
N TRP A 116 -10.35 -24.54 -5.03
CA TRP A 116 -11.63 -25.01 -5.57
C TRP A 116 -11.61 -26.47 -6.08
N ARG A 117 -10.46 -27.15 -6.02
CA ARG A 117 -10.31 -28.57 -6.43
C ARG A 117 -10.44 -29.57 -5.28
N GLN A 118 -10.68 -29.09 -4.06
CA GLN A 118 -10.80 -29.92 -2.85
C GLN A 118 -12.19 -29.79 -2.18
N LEU A 119 -13.17 -29.27 -2.91
CA LEU A 119 -14.61 -29.37 -2.64
C LEU A 119 -15.26 -30.02 -3.85
#